data_AF-A0A957MVW5-F1
#
_entry.id   AF-A0A957MVW5-F1
#
_cell.length_a   1.000
_cell.length_b   1.000
_cell.length_c   1.000
_cell.angle_alpha   90.00
_cell.angle_beta   90.00
_cell.angle_gamma   90.00
#
_symmetry.space_group_name_H-M   'P 1'
#
loop_
_entity.id
_entity.type
_entity.pdbx_description
1 polymer ?
#
loop_
_entity_poly.entity_id
_entity_poly.type
_entity_poly.pdbx_seq_one_letter_code
_entity_poly.pdbx_strand_id
1 'polypeptide(L)'
;MKTTFSTTVTQAEGMNATGLPVPAEAVAALGTSKRPKVVITINGGYSYRSTVAAYGDVFMLPLAAEHRTAAGVKAGDEVIVPAYSFIATALAVLHHGALPVFVDVDARTGCIDPALIPAALSPRTRAIMPVHIHGAPADLDPILAIAREHNLIVIEDAAQAHGAEQNGHREI
;
A
#
# COMPACT_ATOMS: atom_id res chain seq x y z
N MET A 1 0.55 -23.84 -25.40
CA MET A 1 -0.56 -24.24 -24.51
C MET A 1 -1.00 -23.02 -23.72
N LYS A 2 -2.32 -22.81 -23.53
CA LYS A 2 -2.87 -21.66 -22.80
C LYS A 2 -3.53 -22.17 -21.53
N THR A 3 -3.10 -21.65 -20.38
CA THR A 3 -3.71 -21.93 -19.07
C THR A 3 -4.29 -20.62 -18.52
N THR A 4 -5.42 -20.69 -17.82
CA THR A 4 -6.07 -19.51 -17.22
C THR A 4 -6.51 -19.88 -15.82
N PHE A 5 -6.26 -18.96 -14.88
CA PHE A 5 -6.63 -19.09 -13.48
C PHE A 5 -6.85 -17.68 -12.90
N SER A 6 -7.51 -17.61 -11.76
CA SER A 6 -7.68 -16.38 -10.99
C SER A 6 -6.80 -16.42 -9.75
N THR A 7 -6.21 -15.30 -9.38
CA THR A 7 -5.32 -15.19 -8.22
C THR A 7 -5.29 -13.75 -7.73
N THR A 8 -4.82 -13.53 -6.50
CA THR A 8 -4.60 -12.21 -5.92
C THR A 8 -3.12 -11.87 -5.93
N VAL A 9 -2.77 -10.59 -6.07
CA VAL A 9 -1.39 -10.15 -5.86
C VAL A 9 -1.04 -10.38 -4.40
N THR A 10 0.04 -11.10 -4.15
CA THR A 10 0.55 -11.33 -2.80
C THR A 10 2.05 -11.04 -2.74
N GLN A 11 2.50 -10.69 -1.55
CA GLN A 11 3.90 -10.81 -1.16
C GLN A 11 4.00 -12.10 -0.36
N ALA A 12 4.85 -13.02 -0.80
CA ALA A 12 5.05 -14.25 -0.06
C ALA A 12 5.87 -14.01 1.20
N GLU A 13 5.56 -14.73 2.28
CA GLU A 13 6.19 -14.55 3.58
C GLU A 13 7.72 -14.65 3.50
N GLY A 14 8.41 -13.68 4.11
CA GLY A 14 9.88 -13.62 4.13
C GLY A 14 10.54 -13.27 2.79
N MET A 15 9.78 -12.85 1.77
CA MET A 15 10.33 -12.52 0.45
C MET A 15 10.08 -11.06 0.05
N ASN A 16 11.07 -10.46 -0.62
CA ASN A 16 10.98 -9.09 -1.16
C ASN A 16 10.18 -9.03 -2.49
N ALA A 17 9.72 -10.17 -3.02
CA ALA A 17 9.11 -10.28 -4.34
C ALA A 17 7.57 -10.30 -4.24
N THR A 18 6.93 -9.21 -4.67
CA THR A 18 5.48 -9.15 -4.93
C THR A 18 5.15 -9.83 -6.26
N GLY A 19 4.14 -10.69 -6.30
CA GLY A 19 3.79 -11.43 -7.50
C GLY A 19 2.39 -12.03 -7.49
N LEU A 20 2.12 -12.85 -8.51
CA LEU A 20 0.89 -13.61 -8.65
C LEU A 20 1.19 -15.09 -8.35
N PRO A 21 0.64 -15.68 -7.28
CA PRO A 21 0.71 -17.12 -7.03
C PRO A 21 0.12 -17.90 -8.20
N VAL A 22 0.85 -18.92 -8.65
CA VAL A 22 0.44 -19.81 -9.74
C VAL A 22 0.07 -21.17 -9.15
N PRO A 23 -1.15 -21.67 -9.41
CA PRO A 23 -1.53 -23.01 -8.99
C PRO A 23 -0.59 -24.08 -9.58
N ALA A 24 -0.28 -25.12 -8.81
CA ALA A 24 0.68 -26.15 -9.21
C ALA A 24 0.27 -26.88 -10.49
N GLU A 25 -1.03 -27.10 -10.68
CA GLU A 25 -1.62 -27.67 -11.89
C GLU A 25 -1.38 -26.78 -13.13
N ALA A 26 -1.39 -25.46 -12.94
CA ALA A 26 -1.12 -24.52 -14.01
C ALA A 26 0.37 -24.51 -14.39
N VAL A 27 1.26 -24.79 -13.43
CA VAL A 27 2.70 -24.96 -13.69
C VAL A 27 3.00 -26.30 -14.34
N ALA A 28 2.37 -27.39 -13.90
CA ALA A 28 2.51 -28.71 -14.51
C ALA A 28 2.14 -28.71 -16.00
N ALA A 29 1.12 -27.92 -16.36
CA ALA A 29 0.73 -27.68 -17.75
C ALA A 29 1.79 -26.98 -18.62
N LEU A 30 2.77 -26.30 -18.03
CA LEU A 30 3.85 -25.59 -18.73
C LEU A 30 5.06 -26.48 -19.06
N GLY A 31 5.06 -27.74 -18.64
CA GLY A 31 6.12 -28.71 -18.89
C GLY A 31 7.16 -28.81 -17.77
N THR A 32 8.26 -29.54 -18.01
CA THR A 32 9.22 -29.97 -16.98
C THR A 32 10.33 -28.98 -16.67
N SER A 33 10.30 -27.77 -17.24
CA SER A 33 11.33 -26.75 -16.97
C SER A 33 11.23 -26.25 -15.53
N LYS A 34 12.38 -26.13 -14.84
CA LYS A 34 12.45 -25.52 -13.50
C LYS A 34 12.07 -24.03 -13.48
N ARG A 35 12.08 -23.36 -14.64
CA ARG A 35 11.77 -21.94 -14.84
C ARG A 35 11.13 -21.73 -16.21
N PRO A 36 9.86 -22.10 -16.41
CA PRO A 36 9.20 -21.99 -17.70
C PRO A 36 9.01 -20.52 -18.08
N LYS A 37 9.43 -20.15 -19.30
CA LYS A 37 9.17 -18.82 -19.88
C LYS A 37 7.71 -18.74 -20.28
N VAL A 38 7.04 -17.66 -19.90
CA VAL A 38 5.61 -17.46 -20.11
C VAL A 38 5.31 -16.09 -20.69
N VAL A 39 4.18 -15.98 -21.37
CA VAL A 39 3.53 -14.70 -21.65
C VAL A 39 2.34 -14.62 -20.70
N ILE A 40 2.32 -13.59 -19.87
CA ILE A 40 1.27 -13.35 -18.88
C ILE A 40 0.32 -12.34 -19.52
N THR A 41 -0.97 -12.67 -19.59
CA THR A 41 -2.01 -11.73 -19.99
C THR A 41 -2.91 -11.46 -18.79
N ILE A 42 -2.94 -10.21 -18.33
CA ILE A 42 -3.76 -9.79 -17.18
C ILE A 42 -5.02 -9.11 -17.69
N ASN A 43 -6.17 -9.50 -17.13
CA ASN A 43 -7.50 -8.96 -17.44
C ASN A 43 -7.82 -8.91 -18.95
N GLY A 44 -7.18 -9.77 -19.76
CA GLY A 44 -7.32 -9.79 -21.22
C GLY A 44 -6.73 -8.58 -21.97
N GLY A 45 -6.21 -7.57 -21.28
CA GLY A 45 -5.81 -6.29 -21.87
C GLY A 45 -4.30 -6.03 -21.95
N TYR A 46 -3.53 -6.52 -20.96
CA TYR A 46 -2.09 -6.27 -20.89
C TYR A 46 -1.30 -7.57 -20.90
N SER A 47 -0.32 -7.68 -21.81
CA SER A 47 0.53 -8.86 -21.93
C SER A 47 2.01 -8.51 -21.80
N TYR A 48 2.76 -9.32 -21.03
CA TYR A 48 4.21 -9.18 -20.90
C TYR A 48 4.89 -10.55 -20.81
N ARG A 49 6.16 -10.60 -21.21
CA ARG A 49 6.98 -11.82 -21.12
C ARG A 49 7.62 -11.89 -19.74
N SER A 50 7.57 -13.07 -19.13
CA SER A 50 8.18 -13.33 -17.83
C SER A 50 8.56 -14.80 -17.70
N THR A 51 8.91 -15.22 -16.49
CA THR A 51 9.25 -16.60 -16.14
C THR A 51 8.55 -16.95 -14.84
N VAL A 52 8.02 -18.17 -14.73
CA VAL A 52 7.54 -18.68 -13.43
C VAL A 52 8.75 -18.92 -12.54
N ALA A 53 8.77 -18.30 -11.36
CA ALA A 53 9.78 -18.52 -10.34
C ALA A 53 9.24 -19.52 -9.31
N ALA A 54 10.07 -20.49 -8.93
CA ALA A 54 9.77 -21.44 -7.85
C ALA A 54 10.50 -21.00 -6.58
N TYR A 55 9.77 -20.99 -5.46
CA TYR A 55 10.25 -20.64 -4.13
C TYR A 55 9.76 -21.70 -3.14
N GLY A 56 10.57 -22.73 -2.89
CA GLY A 56 10.11 -23.93 -2.20
C GLY A 56 8.95 -24.58 -2.95
N ASP A 57 7.81 -24.76 -2.28
CA ASP A 57 6.60 -25.33 -2.85
C ASP A 57 5.67 -24.30 -3.53
N VAL A 58 6.05 -23.02 -3.53
CA VAL A 58 5.24 -21.93 -4.10
C VAL A 58 5.78 -21.52 -5.47
N PHE A 59 4.88 -21.40 -6.44
CA PHE A 59 5.19 -20.87 -7.76
C PHE A 59 4.62 -19.46 -7.92
N MET A 60 5.44 -18.54 -8.41
CA MET A 60 5.09 -17.12 -8.51
C MET A 60 5.38 -16.58 -9.91
N LEU A 61 4.51 -15.73 -10.42
CA LEU A 61 4.81 -14.83 -11.52
C LEU A 61 5.25 -13.49 -10.94
N PRO A 62 6.47 -13.01 -11.25
CA PRO A 62 6.88 -11.66 -10.91
C PRO A 62 5.92 -10.65 -11.51
N LEU A 63 5.46 -9.71 -10.68
CA LEU A 63 4.57 -8.64 -11.11
C LEU A 63 5.17 -7.30 -10.67
N ALA A 64 6.11 -6.81 -11.47
CA ALA A 64 6.78 -5.52 -11.26
C ALA A 64 5.77 -4.35 -11.27
N ALA A 65 6.13 -3.23 -10.63
CA ALA A 65 5.27 -2.06 -10.52
C ALA A 65 4.77 -1.55 -11.88
N GLU A 66 5.65 -1.51 -12.88
CA GLU A 66 5.29 -1.14 -14.26
C GLU A 66 4.19 -2.02 -14.87
N HIS A 67 4.25 -3.33 -14.66
CA HIS A 67 3.25 -4.28 -15.15
C HIS A 67 1.95 -4.19 -14.37
N ARG A 68 1.99 -3.92 -13.04
CA ARG A 68 0.78 -3.67 -12.24
C ARG A 68 0.01 -2.46 -12.77
N THR A 69 0.73 -1.35 -12.95
CA THR A 69 0.17 -0.10 -13.47
C THR A 69 -0.42 -0.31 -14.87
N ALA A 70 0.33 -0.91 -15.78
CA ALA A 70 -0.13 -1.12 -17.15
C ALA A 70 -1.27 -2.14 -17.27
N ALA A 71 -1.35 -3.11 -16.35
CA ALA A 71 -2.41 -4.11 -16.29
C ALA A 71 -3.66 -3.66 -15.50
N GLY A 72 -3.62 -2.49 -14.87
CA GLY A 72 -4.70 -2.01 -13.99
C GLY A 72 -4.85 -2.83 -12.70
N VAL A 73 -3.81 -3.51 -12.25
CA VAL A 73 -3.80 -4.29 -11.00
C VAL A 73 -3.36 -3.40 -9.86
N LYS A 74 -4.21 -3.24 -8.85
CA LYS A 74 -3.97 -2.35 -7.70
C LYS A 74 -3.37 -3.10 -6.52
N ALA A 75 -2.43 -2.46 -5.85
CA ALA A 75 -2.08 -2.80 -4.48
C ALA A 75 -3.12 -2.15 -3.54
N GLY A 76 -3.43 -2.82 -2.44
CA GLY A 76 -4.79 -2.79 -1.90
C GLY A 76 -5.04 -1.80 -0.79
N ASP A 77 -4.17 -1.76 0.21
CA ASP A 77 -4.48 -1.01 1.43
C ASP A 77 -4.29 0.50 1.22
N GLU A 78 -5.21 1.27 1.77
CA GLU A 78 -5.23 2.72 1.71
C GLU A 78 -4.71 3.30 3.03
N VAL A 79 -3.81 4.28 2.93
CA VAL A 79 -3.31 5.05 4.06
C VAL A 79 -3.70 6.50 3.84
N ILE A 80 -4.48 7.06 4.77
CA ILE A 80 -4.85 8.47 4.71
C ILE A 80 -3.64 9.32 5.10
N VAL A 81 -3.30 10.31 4.27
CA VAL A 81 -2.18 11.24 4.48
C VAL A 81 -2.66 12.68 4.19
N PRO A 82 -2.06 13.72 4.79
CA PRO A 82 -2.38 15.09 4.41
C PRO A 82 -1.96 15.40 2.96
N ALA A 83 -2.79 16.15 2.25
CA ALA A 83 -2.50 16.69 0.93
C ALA A 83 -1.34 17.69 0.95
N TYR A 84 -1.16 18.38 2.07
CA TYR A 84 -0.06 19.29 2.33
C TYR A 84 0.94 18.66 3.33
N SER A 85 2.03 18.11 2.79
CA SER A 85 3.20 17.61 3.55
C SER A 85 4.41 17.50 2.63
N PHE A 86 5.56 17.10 3.19
CA PHE A 86 6.71 16.68 2.41
C PHE A 86 6.42 15.36 1.67
N ILE A 87 6.92 15.25 0.44
CA ILE A 87 6.66 14.09 -0.45
C ILE A 87 7.05 12.74 0.16
N ALA A 88 7.99 12.71 1.10
CA ALA A 88 8.43 11.48 1.77
C ALA A 88 7.28 10.75 2.48
N THR A 89 6.29 11.46 3.03
CA THR A 89 5.12 10.86 3.69
C THR A 89 4.35 9.95 2.71
N ALA A 90 3.98 10.48 1.52
CA ALA A 90 3.28 9.71 0.50
C ALA A 90 4.17 8.64 -0.15
N LEU A 91 5.46 8.91 -0.33
CA LEU A 91 6.41 7.92 -0.84
C LEU A 91 6.58 6.75 0.11
N ALA A 92 6.57 6.96 1.43
CA ALA A 92 6.64 5.88 2.41
C ALA A 92 5.48 4.90 2.23
N VAL A 93 4.26 5.40 2.01
CA VAL A 93 3.07 4.59 1.69
C VAL A 93 3.26 3.81 0.38
N LEU A 94 3.69 4.50 -0.68
CA LEU A 94 3.90 3.88 -2.00
C LEU A 94 5.02 2.83 -2.01
N HIS A 95 6.10 3.03 -1.26
CA HIS A 95 7.20 2.07 -1.13
C HIS A 95 6.77 0.75 -0.52
N HIS A 96 5.72 0.76 0.31
CA HIS A 96 5.12 -0.43 0.89
C HIS A 96 3.99 -1.01 0.03
N GLY A 97 3.76 -0.47 -1.17
CA GLY A 97 2.69 -0.90 -2.04
C GLY A 97 1.30 -0.56 -1.51
N ALA A 98 1.17 0.40 -0.60
CA ALA A 98 -0.13 0.95 -0.22
C ALA A 98 -0.48 2.17 -1.09
N LEU A 99 -1.74 2.60 -1.07
CA LEU A 99 -2.23 3.78 -1.79
C LEU A 99 -2.39 4.95 -0.80
N PRO A 100 -1.68 6.07 -0.99
CA PRO A 100 -1.96 7.28 -0.22
C PRO A 100 -3.30 7.87 -0.66
N VAL A 101 -4.19 8.09 0.31
CA VAL A 101 -5.46 8.80 0.13
C VAL A 101 -5.30 10.17 0.77
N PHE A 102 -5.35 11.21 -0.05
CA PHE A 102 -5.08 12.57 0.39
C PHE A 102 -6.33 13.19 1.04
N VAL A 103 -6.12 13.80 2.21
CA VAL A 103 -7.11 14.62 2.92
C VAL A 103 -6.54 16.02 3.09
N ASP A 104 -7.39 17.04 2.93
CA ASP A 104 -6.94 18.43 3.04
C ASP A 104 -6.58 18.80 4.49
N VAL A 105 -5.99 19.98 4.66
CA VAL A 105 -5.47 20.47 5.94
C VAL A 105 -6.31 21.62 6.49
N ASP A 106 -6.28 21.81 7.81
CA ASP A 106 -6.76 23.06 8.40
C ASP A 106 -5.78 24.17 8.02
N ALA A 107 -6.27 25.18 7.28
CA ALA A 107 -5.46 26.31 6.82
C ALA A 107 -4.78 27.10 7.95
N ARG A 108 -5.25 26.99 9.19
CA ARG A 108 -4.68 27.66 10.36
C ARG A 108 -3.46 26.93 10.92
N THR A 109 -3.46 25.61 10.87
CA THR A 109 -2.42 24.77 11.50
C THR A 109 -1.49 24.16 10.47
N GLY A 110 -1.94 23.99 9.22
CA GLY A 110 -1.27 23.23 8.18
C GLY A 110 -1.34 21.71 8.39
N CYS A 111 -1.90 21.24 9.52
CA CYS A 111 -2.07 19.83 9.83
C CYS A 111 -3.35 19.30 9.19
N ILE A 112 -3.41 17.97 8.95
CA ILE A 112 -4.61 17.30 8.41
C ILE A 112 -5.88 17.70 9.17
N ASP A 113 -6.95 18.05 8.45
CA ASP A 113 -8.24 18.38 9.06
C ASP A 113 -9.00 17.08 9.42
N PRO A 114 -9.19 16.77 10.71
CA PRO A 114 -9.88 15.55 11.13
C PRO A 114 -11.32 15.45 10.63
N ALA A 115 -12.00 16.59 10.41
CA ALA A 115 -13.38 16.62 9.93
C ALA A 115 -13.53 16.12 8.49
N LEU A 116 -12.44 16.13 7.72
CA LEU A 116 -12.42 15.69 6.32
C LEU A 116 -12.07 14.21 6.15
N ILE A 117 -11.51 13.57 7.18
CA ILE A 117 -11.10 12.16 7.16
C ILE A 117 -12.27 11.20 6.88
N PRO A 118 -13.47 11.33 7.48
CA PRO A 118 -14.56 10.37 7.25
C PRO A 118 -14.96 10.22 5.77
N ALA A 119 -14.87 11.30 4.99
CA ALA A 119 -15.19 11.28 3.56
C ALA A 119 -14.14 10.55 2.71
N ALA A 120 -12.94 10.35 3.25
CA ALA A 120 -11.83 9.66 2.59
C ALA A 120 -11.72 8.17 2.95
N LEU A 121 -12.52 7.70 3.91
CA LEU A 121 -12.52 6.30 4.32
C LEU A 121 -13.09 5.37 3.25
N SER A 122 -12.56 4.16 3.19
CA SER A 122 -13.07 3.06 2.37
C SER A 122 -12.85 1.71 3.07
N PRO A 123 -13.44 0.61 2.56
CA PRO A 123 -13.15 -0.74 3.07
C PRO A 123 -11.67 -1.15 2.99
N ARG A 124 -10.86 -0.42 2.22
CA ARG A 124 -9.42 -0.64 2.06
C ARG A 124 -8.57 0.21 2.98
N THR A 125 -9.14 1.19 3.70
CA THR A 125 -8.37 2.02 4.63
C THR A 125 -7.84 1.16 5.78
N ARG A 126 -6.55 1.31 6.09
CA ARG A 126 -5.87 0.61 7.19
C ARG A 126 -5.18 1.53 8.18
N ALA A 127 -4.79 2.73 7.74
CA ALA A 127 -4.11 3.67 8.61
C ALA A 127 -4.42 5.12 8.26
N ILE A 128 -4.19 5.99 9.24
CA ILE A 128 -4.12 7.44 9.11
C ILE A 128 -2.70 7.84 9.53
N MET A 129 -2.03 8.63 8.70
CA MET A 129 -0.69 9.15 8.96
C MET A 129 -0.74 10.67 9.05
N PRO A 130 -1.10 11.24 10.22
CA PRO A 130 -1.02 12.67 10.44
C PRO A 130 0.43 13.14 10.39
N VAL A 131 0.64 14.38 9.93
CA VAL A 131 1.95 15.01 9.92
C VAL A 131 1.92 16.22 10.84
N HIS A 132 2.92 16.34 11.71
CA HIS A 132 3.09 17.47 12.60
C HIS A 132 3.84 18.59 11.87
N ILE A 133 3.09 19.45 11.19
CA ILE A 133 3.65 20.45 10.27
C ILE A 133 4.31 21.60 11.05
N HIS A 134 5.53 21.97 10.63
CA HIS A 134 6.30 23.07 11.21
C HIS A 134 6.53 22.96 12.73
N GLY A 135 6.52 21.74 13.27
CA GLY A 135 6.66 21.48 14.69
C GLY A 135 5.39 21.67 15.51
N ALA A 136 4.27 22.01 14.88
CA ALA A 136 2.96 22.00 15.52
C ALA A 136 2.37 20.59 15.45
N PRO A 137 2.00 19.97 16.60
CA PRO A 137 1.33 18.67 16.58
C PRO A 137 -0.02 18.75 15.87
N ALA A 138 -0.41 17.63 15.26
CA ALA A 138 -1.74 17.48 14.67
C ALA A 138 -2.76 17.25 15.79
N ASP A 139 -4.03 17.59 15.57
CA ASP A 139 -5.06 17.32 16.57
C ASP A 139 -5.38 15.82 16.64
N LEU A 140 -4.65 15.11 17.51
CA LEU A 140 -4.68 13.66 17.59
C LEU A 140 -5.96 13.12 18.23
N ASP A 141 -6.60 13.84 19.14
CA ASP A 141 -7.79 13.34 19.84
C ASP A 141 -8.93 12.94 18.89
N PRO A 142 -9.37 13.79 17.94
CA PRO A 142 -10.36 13.40 16.94
C PRO A 142 -9.84 12.34 15.96
N ILE A 143 -8.55 12.37 15.58
CA ILE A 143 -7.95 11.38 14.67
C ILE A 143 -7.95 9.99 15.30
N LEU A 144 -7.54 9.89 16.57
CA LEU A 144 -7.53 8.66 17.35
C LEU A 144 -8.95 8.14 17.59
N ALA A 145 -9.94 9.02 17.76
CA ALA A 145 -11.34 8.62 17.86
C ALA A 145 -11.83 7.95 16.57
N ILE A 146 -11.60 8.59 15.41
CA ILE A 146 -11.92 8.02 14.09
C ILE A 146 -11.19 6.69 13.88
N ALA A 147 -9.90 6.64 14.21
CA ALA A 147 -9.10 5.42 14.06
C ALA A 147 -9.64 4.26 14.90
N ARG A 148 -10.05 4.52 16.15
CA ARG A 148 -10.67 3.50 17.02
C ARG A 148 -12.02 3.02 16.48
N GLU A 149 -12.86 3.94 16.02
CA GLU A 149 -14.18 3.60 15.45
C GLU A 149 -14.06 2.69 14.22
N HIS A 150 -13.04 2.94 13.38
CA HIS A 150 -12.84 2.22 12.12
C HIS A 150 -11.76 1.13 12.16
N ASN A 151 -11.23 0.81 13.35
CA ASN A 151 -10.15 -0.16 13.56
C ASN A 151 -8.91 0.11 12.67
N LEU A 152 -8.49 1.37 12.64
CA LEU A 152 -7.34 1.86 11.89
C LEU A 152 -6.13 2.07 12.80
N ILE A 153 -4.94 1.99 12.22
CA ILE A 153 -3.68 2.35 12.88
C ILE A 153 -3.44 3.85 12.68
N VAL A 154 -2.90 4.53 13.70
CA VAL A 154 -2.37 5.91 13.55
C VAL A 154 -0.84 5.83 13.55
N ILE A 155 -0.22 6.43 12.54
CA ILE A 155 1.24 6.51 12.39
C ILE A 155 1.62 7.98 12.32
N GLU A 156 2.24 8.50 13.36
CA GLU A 156 2.60 9.91 13.42
C GLU A 156 3.86 10.18 12.59
N ASP A 157 3.77 11.09 11.62
CA ASP A 157 4.93 11.67 10.95
C ASP A 157 5.40 12.90 11.75
N ALA A 158 6.25 12.62 12.74
CA ALA A 158 6.83 13.60 13.65
C ALA A 158 8.16 14.20 13.14
N ALA A 159 8.49 14.03 11.85
CA ALA A 159 9.80 14.43 11.30
C ALA A 159 10.15 15.92 11.52
N GLN A 160 9.14 16.78 11.69
CA GLN A 160 9.33 18.22 11.94
C GLN A 160 9.05 18.65 13.39
N ALA A 161 8.70 17.72 14.29
CA ALA A 161 8.11 18.03 15.60
C ALA A 161 8.84 17.44 16.81
N HIS A 162 10.14 17.19 16.68
CA HIS A 162 10.97 16.73 17.80
C HIS A 162 10.77 17.56 19.07
N GLY A 163 10.44 16.90 20.17
CA GLY A 163 10.17 17.53 21.46
C GLY A 163 8.89 18.37 21.55
N ALA A 164 8.04 18.43 20.52
CA ALA A 164 6.73 19.07 20.60
C ALA A 164 5.84 18.36 21.62
N GLU A 165 4.94 19.09 22.28
CA GLU A 165 4.04 18.52 23.29
C GLU A 165 2.60 18.99 23.08
N GLN A 166 1.67 18.04 23.10
CA GLN A 166 0.23 18.31 23.09
C GLN A 166 -0.46 17.41 24.13
N ASN A 167 -1.29 18.00 25.00
CA ASN A 167 -2.08 17.28 26.00
C ASN A 167 -1.25 16.31 26.88
N GLY A 168 0.01 16.66 27.17
CA GLY A 168 0.94 15.84 27.95
C GLY A 168 1.58 14.68 27.18
N HIS A 169 1.31 14.54 25.87
CA HIS A 169 2.05 13.68 24.96
C HIS A 169 3.20 14.47 24.34
N ARG A 170 4.41 13.93 24.41
CA ARG A 170 5.62 14.58 23.90
C ARG A 170 6.24 13.75 22.79
N GLU A 171 6.52 14.40 21.66
CA GLU A 171 7.25 13.83 20.54
C GLU A 171 8.73 13.63 20.89
N ILE A 172 9.32 12.61 20.26
CA ILE A 172 10.71 12.12 20.45
C ILE A 172 11.79 13.21 20.45
#